data_AF-A0A1B6HMC7-F1
#
_entry.id   AF-A0A1B6HMC7-F1
#
_cell.length_a   1.000
_cell.length_b   1.000
_cell.length_c   1.000
_cell.angle_alpha   90.00
_cell.angle_beta   90.00
_cell.angle_gamma   90.00
#
_symmetry.space_group_name_H-M   'P 1'
#
loop_
_entity.id
_entity.type
_entity.pdbx_description
1 polymer ?
#
loop_
_entity_poly.entity_id
_entity_poly.type
_entity_poly.pdbx_seq_one_letter_code
_entity_poly.pdbx_strand_id
1 'polypeptide(L)'
;TWLIDPEHPSLKDTHCRIIIGENVSMLVTLNPQDVNTCPDIKFLGPENSTIPYINSMEKRLKAVGWNEDVSVVDNLLSLLGLQQFPQPDFENKVVVEQGECSICFTLRLDDQTLPSKVCNNVKCNSYFHITCLAQWFQAVPTNETSFNLISGDCPCCGERILCPIKMS
;
A
#
# COMPACT_ATOMS: atom_id res chain seq x y z
N THR A 1 1.32 -16.26 2.98
CA THR A 1 0.87 -14.86 2.85
C THR A 1 1.72 -14.21 1.80
N TRP A 2 1.12 -13.44 0.89
CA TRP A 2 1.86 -12.69 -0.10
C TRP A 2 2.48 -11.42 0.51
N LEU A 3 3.71 -11.56 1.00
CA LEU A 3 4.49 -10.49 1.64
C LEU A 3 5.24 -9.66 0.60
N ILE A 4 5.17 -8.34 0.72
CA ILE A 4 5.85 -7.36 -0.15
C ILE A 4 7.03 -6.72 0.57
N ASP A 5 6.85 -6.40 1.86
CA ASP A 5 7.80 -5.64 2.66
C ASP A 5 7.82 -6.19 4.10
N PRO A 6 8.99 -6.38 4.72
CA PRO A 6 10.31 -6.34 4.11
C PRO A 6 10.51 -7.48 3.08
N GLU A 7 11.40 -7.27 2.10
CA GLU A 7 11.74 -8.31 1.11
C GLU A 7 12.45 -9.52 1.75
N HIS A 8 13.26 -9.26 2.79
CA HIS A 8 13.95 -10.28 3.57
C HIS A 8 13.61 -10.12 5.05
N PRO A 9 12.52 -10.76 5.52
CA PRO A 9 12.06 -10.62 6.89
C PRO A 9 13.06 -11.14 7.91
N SER A 10 13.15 -10.43 9.02
CA SER A 10 14.04 -10.72 10.13
C SER A 10 13.37 -10.39 11.47
N LEU A 11 13.93 -10.89 12.57
CA LEU A 11 13.31 -10.75 13.90
C LEU A 11 13.23 -9.29 14.41
N LYS A 12 13.96 -8.36 13.81
CA LYS A 12 13.92 -6.93 14.15
C LYS A 12 12.79 -6.18 13.46
N ASP A 13 12.14 -6.78 12.47
CA ASP A 13 11.15 -6.09 11.65
C ASP A 13 9.82 -6.01 12.38
N THR A 14 9.42 -4.79 12.70
CA THR A 14 8.17 -4.50 13.43
C THR A 14 7.05 -4.07 12.48
N HIS A 15 7.22 -4.24 11.18
CA HIS A 15 6.20 -3.93 10.21
C HIS A 15 6.23 -4.93 9.05
N CYS A 16 5.09 -5.11 8.42
CA CYS A 16 5.00 -5.87 7.18
C CYS A 16 3.92 -5.31 6.26
N ARG A 17 4.17 -5.34 4.95
CA ARG A 17 3.19 -5.01 3.91
C ARG A 17 2.80 -6.27 3.17
N ILE A 18 1.52 -6.61 3.17
CA ILE A 18 0.99 -7.85 2.59
C ILE A 18 -0.10 -7.57 1.56
N ILE A 19 -0.11 -8.30 0.44
CA ILE A 19 -1.21 -8.25 -0.54
C ILE A 19 -2.43 -8.95 0.04
N ILE A 20 -3.58 -8.28 -0.04
CA ILE A 20 -4.86 -8.80 0.49
C ILE A 20 -5.98 -8.80 -0.56
N GLY A 21 -5.72 -8.27 -1.75
CA GLY A 21 -6.67 -8.21 -2.86
C GLY A 21 -6.04 -7.58 -4.10
N GLU A 22 -6.79 -7.51 -5.19
CA GLU A 22 -6.36 -6.87 -6.43
C GLU A 22 -6.14 -5.36 -6.22
N ASN A 23 -4.92 -4.90 -6.46
CA ASN A 23 -4.47 -3.53 -6.18
C ASN A 23 -4.79 -3.07 -4.74
N VAL A 24 -4.74 -3.99 -3.78
CA VAL A 24 -4.87 -3.67 -2.35
C VAL A 24 -3.83 -4.41 -1.53
N SER A 25 -3.11 -3.65 -0.72
CA SER A 25 -2.18 -4.17 0.27
C SER A 25 -2.48 -3.60 1.65
N MET A 26 -2.07 -4.31 2.69
CA MET A 26 -2.21 -3.91 4.08
C MET A 26 -0.82 -3.77 4.70
N LEU A 27 -0.53 -2.60 5.26
CA LEU A 27 0.64 -2.36 6.09
C LEU A 27 0.24 -2.58 7.55
N VAL A 28 0.90 -3.51 8.21
CA VAL A 28 0.74 -3.83 9.63
C VAL A 28 2.00 -3.37 10.35
N THR A 29 1.85 -2.57 11.40
CA THR A 29 2.97 -2.13 12.27
C THR A 29 2.73 -2.62 13.69
N LEU A 30 3.57 -3.54 14.14
CA LEU A 30 3.56 -4.14 15.46
C LEU A 30 4.19 -3.20 16.50
N ASN A 31 3.69 -3.26 17.74
CA ASN A 31 4.36 -2.65 18.88
C ASN A 31 5.54 -3.55 19.31
N PRO A 32 6.80 -3.08 19.24
CA PRO A 32 7.96 -3.90 19.62
C PRO A 32 8.04 -4.22 21.11
N GLN A 33 7.36 -3.44 21.96
CA GLN A 33 7.31 -3.70 23.41
C GLN A 33 6.26 -4.73 23.78
N ASP A 34 5.24 -4.91 22.93
CA ASP A 34 4.17 -5.86 23.13
C ASP A 34 3.55 -6.26 21.79
N VAL A 35 4.06 -7.35 21.20
CA VAL A 35 3.68 -7.79 19.85
C VAL A 35 2.27 -8.37 19.76
N ASN A 36 1.62 -8.65 20.89
CA ASN A 36 0.27 -9.23 20.91
C ASN A 36 -0.81 -8.15 20.96
N THR A 37 -0.47 -6.89 21.24
CA THR A 37 -1.40 -5.76 21.19
C THR A 37 -1.89 -5.50 19.75
N CYS A 38 -3.07 -4.88 19.63
CA CYS A 38 -3.63 -4.54 18.31
C CYS A 38 -2.67 -3.64 17.52
N PRO A 39 -2.20 -4.06 16.34
CA PRO A 39 -1.24 -3.28 15.57
C PRO A 39 -1.89 -2.08 14.87
N ASP A 40 -1.05 -1.13 14.44
CA ASP A 40 -1.47 -0.11 13.47
C ASP A 40 -1.65 -0.77 12.10
N ILE A 41 -2.82 -0.60 11.50
CA ILE A 41 -3.20 -1.25 10.25
C ILE A 41 -3.62 -0.18 9.25
N LYS A 42 -2.96 -0.17 8.09
CA LYS A 42 -3.24 0.76 6.99
C LYS A 42 -3.50 0.01 5.70
N PHE A 43 -4.61 0.34 5.04
CA PHE A 43 -4.92 -0.17 3.72
C PHE A 43 -4.36 0.76 2.64
N LEU A 44 -3.66 0.18 1.67
CA LEU A 44 -2.93 0.88 0.62
C LEU A 44 -3.42 0.41 -0.75
N GLY A 45 -3.93 1.34 -1.55
CA GLY A 45 -4.50 1.11 -2.87
C GLY A 45 -5.51 2.20 -3.25
N PRO A 46 -6.20 2.06 -4.40
CA PRO A 46 -7.27 2.95 -4.80
C PRO A 46 -8.38 3.03 -3.74
N GLU A 47 -8.95 4.21 -3.51
CA GLU A 47 -9.93 4.44 -2.44
C GLU A 47 -11.16 3.52 -2.54
N ASN A 48 -11.71 3.34 -3.73
CA ASN A 48 -12.85 2.43 -3.96
C ASN A 48 -12.53 0.97 -3.61
N SER A 49 -11.26 0.58 -3.72
CA SER A 49 -10.80 -0.77 -3.40
C SER A 49 -10.46 -0.91 -1.91
N THR A 50 -9.98 0.14 -1.24
CA THR A 50 -9.58 0.10 0.19
C THR A 50 -10.74 0.38 1.16
N ILE A 51 -11.67 1.28 0.82
CA ILE A 51 -12.82 1.65 1.67
C ILE A 51 -13.64 0.42 2.15
N PRO A 52 -13.95 -0.58 1.31
CA PRO A 52 -14.66 -1.77 1.76
C PRO A 52 -13.92 -2.53 2.86
N TYR A 53 -12.59 -2.65 2.76
CA TYR A 53 -11.77 -3.30 3.79
C TYR A 53 -11.76 -2.50 5.09
N ILE A 54 -11.60 -1.18 5.01
CA ILE A 54 -11.64 -0.27 6.17
C ILE A 54 -12.97 -0.43 6.91
N ASN A 55 -14.10 -0.26 6.21
CA ASN A 55 -15.44 -0.35 6.79
C ASN A 55 -15.73 -1.74 7.39
N SER A 56 -15.32 -2.81 6.70
CA SER A 56 -15.49 -4.18 7.19
C SER A 56 -14.67 -4.42 8.45
N MET A 57 -13.41 -3.99 8.46
CA MET A 57 -12.51 -4.15 9.60
C MET A 57 -13.03 -3.38 10.81
N GLU A 58 -13.40 -2.10 10.65
CA GLU A 58 -13.96 -1.30 11.74
C GLU A 58 -15.22 -1.93 12.34
N LYS A 59 -16.10 -2.46 11.49
CA LYS A 59 -17.31 -3.14 11.93
C LYS A 59 -16.99 -4.41 12.74
N ARG A 60 -16.04 -5.23 12.28
CA ARG A 60 -15.65 -6.46 12.98
C ARG A 60 -14.89 -6.15 14.26
N LEU A 61 -13.98 -5.18 14.25
CA LEU A 61 -13.25 -4.75 15.44
C LEU A 61 -14.22 -4.30 16.54
N LYS A 62 -15.29 -3.57 16.20
CA LYS A 62 -16.35 -3.20 17.15
C LYS A 62 -17.17 -4.40 17.66
N ALA A 63 -17.29 -5.47 16.88
CA ALA A 63 -18.14 -6.61 17.20
C ALA A 63 -17.41 -7.71 18.00
N VAL A 64 -16.16 -8.01 17.64
CA VAL A 64 -15.38 -9.11 18.25
C VAL A 64 -14.17 -8.62 19.05
N GLY A 65 -13.75 -7.37 18.86
CA GLY A 65 -12.55 -6.82 19.50
C GLY A 65 -11.24 -7.40 18.93
N TRP A 66 -10.15 -7.06 19.61
CA TRP A 66 -8.84 -7.67 19.42
C TRP A 66 -8.57 -8.60 20.61
N ASN A 67 -8.13 -9.83 20.37
CA ASN A 67 -7.84 -10.80 21.43
C ASN A 67 -6.33 -11.07 21.51
N GLU A 68 -5.68 -10.59 22.57
CA GLU A 68 -4.23 -10.73 22.77
C GLU A 68 -3.79 -12.18 23.09
N ASP A 69 -4.72 -13.06 23.46
CA ASP A 69 -4.47 -14.50 23.64
C ASP A 69 -4.48 -15.29 22.31
N VAL A 70 -4.86 -14.63 21.22
CA VAL A 70 -4.92 -15.19 19.86
C VAL A 70 -3.77 -14.62 19.04
N SER A 71 -3.24 -15.40 18.10
CA SER A 71 -2.15 -14.94 17.26
C SER A 71 -2.54 -13.69 16.47
N VAL A 72 -1.57 -12.80 16.19
CA VAL A 72 -1.77 -11.60 15.36
C VAL A 72 -2.37 -11.98 14.00
N VAL A 73 -1.88 -13.08 13.41
CA VAL A 73 -2.34 -13.57 12.10
C VAL A 73 -3.82 -13.95 12.15
N ASP A 74 -4.24 -14.71 13.15
CA ASP A 74 -5.63 -15.16 13.28
C ASP A 74 -6.59 -14.00 13.59
N ASN A 75 -6.15 -13.05 14.43
CA ASN A 75 -6.91 -11.82 14.66
C ASN A 75 -7.10 -11.04 13.34
N LEU A 76 -6.03 -10.85 12.56
CA LEU A 76 -6.11 -10.15 11.28
C LEU A 76 -7.03 -10.87 10.29
N LEU A 77 -6.95 -12.19 10.18
CA LEU A 77 -7.84 -12.98 9.33
C LEU A 77 -9.30 -12.80 9.74
N SER A 78 -9.59 -12.89 11.04
CA SER A 78 -10.93 -12.66 11.60
C SER A 78 -11.45 -11.25 11.29
N LEU A 79 -10.63 -10.22 11.49
CA LEU A 79 -10.99 -8.82 11.22
C LEU A 79 -11.22 -8.54 9.72
N LEU A 80 -10.44 -9.18 8.85
CA LEU A 80 -10.62 -9.08 7.41
C LEU A 80 -11.76 -9.97 6.90
N GLY A 81 -12.27 -10.90 7.72
CA GLY A 81 -13.26 -11.89 7.31
C GLY A 81 -12.71 -12.91 6.30
N LEU A 82 -11.40 -13.20 6.38
CA LEU A 82 -10.70 -14.12 5.51
C LEU A 82 -10.44 -15.45 6.25
N GLN A 83 -10.47 -16.56 5.52
CA GLN A 83 -10.01 -17.85 6.05
C GLN A 83 -8.49 -18.00 5.97
N GLN A 84 -7.88 -17.37 4.96
CA GLN A 84 -6.44 -17.38 4.73
C GLN A 84 -6.05 -16.13 3.92
N PHE A 85 -4.80 -15.69 4.06
CA PHE A 85 -4.27 -14.62 3.22
C PHE A 85 -4.04 -15.11 1.78
N PRO A 86 -4.16 -14.22 0.77
CA PRO A 86 -3.73 -14.51 -0.59
C PRO A 86 -2.30 -15.03 -0.63
N GLN A 87 -2.04 -15.93 -1.59
CA GLN A 87 -0.72 -16.44 -1.89
C GLN A 87 -0.28 -15.93 -3.26
N PRO A 88 1.02 -15.75 -3.50
CA PRO A 88 1.51 -15.42 -4.83
C PRO A 88 1.16 -16.52 -5.83
N ASP A 89 0.67 -16.15 -7.00
CA ASP A 89 0.49 -17.07 -8.13
C ASP A 89 1.80 -17.08 -8.94
N PHE A 90 2.60 -18.13 -8.78
CA PHE A 90 3.88 -18.29 -9.48
C PHE A 90 3.72 -18.83 -10.91
N GLU A 91 2.51 -19.25 -11.31
CA GLU A 91 2.25 -19.85 -12.62
C GLU A 91 1.84 -18.79 -13.65
N ASN A 92 1.17 -17.72 -13.22
CA ASN A 92 0.86 -16.57 -14.07
C ASN A 92 1.92 -15.48 -13.95
N LYS A 93 2.93 -15.51 -14.83
CA LYS A 93 3.85 -14.39 -15.08
C LYS A 93 3.11 -13.22 -15.73
N VAL A 94 2.28 -12.51 -14.97
CA VAL A 94 1.77 -11.20 -15.40
C VAL A 94 2.99 -10.29 -15.52
N VAL A 95 3.14 -9.65 -16.69
CA VAL A 95 4.32 -8.86 -17.10
C VAL A 95 4.53 -7.59 -16.25
N VAL A 96 3.61 -7.30 -15.32
CA VAL A 96 3.69 -6.20 -14.36
C VAL A 96 3.35 -6.78 -12.99
N GLU A 97 4.30 -6.76 -12.05
CA GLU A 97 4.01 -7.18 -10.68
C GLU A 97 3.01 -6.19 -10.06
N GLN A 98 2.01 -6.71 -9.34
CA GLN A 98 0.98 -5.89 -8.72
C GLN A 98 1.63 -4.85 -7.79
N GLY A 99 1.37 -3.57 -8.06
CA GLY A 99 1.87 -2.46 -7.25
C GLY A 99 3.21 -1.89 -7.69
N GLU A 100 3.78 -2.32 -8.81
CA GLU A 100 4.94 -1.68 -9.43
C GLU A 100 4.67 -0.21 -9.81
N CYS A 101 5.72 0.59 -9.82
CA CYS A 101 5.61 1.97 -10.28
C CYS A 101 5.39 2.02 -11.80
N SER A 102 4.33 2.69 -12.25
CA SER A 102 4.00 2.85 -13.67
C SER A 102 4.93 3.80 -14.45
N ILE A 103 6.01 4.31 -13.83
CA ILE A 103 7.02 5.16 -14.48
C ILE A 103 8.33 4.39 -14.66
N CYS A 104 8.88 3.82 -13.58
CA CYS A 104 10.16 3.11 -13.62
C CYS A 104 10.02 1.59 -13.77
N PHE A 105 8.80 1.05 -13.71
CA PHE A 105 8.50 -0.39 -13.82
C PHE A 105 9.28 -1.24 -12.80
N THR A 106 9.46 -0.69 -11.59
CA THR A 106 10.07 -1.42 -10.47
C THR A 106 9.15 -1.34 -9.26
N LEU A 107 9.13 -2.43 -8.49
CA LEU A 107 8.45 -2.47 -7.20
C LEU A 107 9.29 -1.81 -6.11
N ARG A 108 10.61 -1.88 -6.19
CA ARG A 108 11.52 -1.42 -5.15
C ARG A 108 12.68 -0.63 -5.76
N LEU A 109 12.93 0.57 -5.23
CA LEU A 109 14.13 1.36 -5.57
C LEU A 109 15.35 0.85 -4.77
N ASP A 110 16.55 1.32 -5.12
CA ASP A 110 17.79 0.97 -4.42
C ASP A 110 17.75 1.25 -2.90
N ASP A 111 17.06 2.32 -2.51
CA ASP A 111 16.85 2.71 -1.10
C ASP A 111 15.71 1.93 -0.41
N GLN A 112 15.23 0.85 -1.03
CA GLN A 112 14.14 -0.01 -0.60
C GLN A 112 12.74 0.65 -0.66
N THR A 113 12.60 1.88 -1.19
CA THR A 113 11.30 2.56 -1.26
C THR A 113 10.32 1.83 -2.20
N LEU A 114 9.09 1.64 -1.73
CA LEU A 114 7.97 1.09 -2.51
C LEU A 114 7.05 2.17 -3.09
N PRO A 115 6.28 1.89 -4.15
CA PRO A 115 5.22 2.74 -4.63
C PRO A 115 4.14 2.91 -3.56
N SER A 116 3.77 4.16 -3.34
CA SER A 116 2.81 4.57 -2.31
C SER A 116 1.81 5.60 -2.81
N LYS A 117 2.09 6.27 -3.94
CA LYS A 117 1.14 7.18 -4.56
C LYS A 117 0.28 6.43 -5.58
N VAL A 118 -1.03 6.55 -5.45
CA VAL A 118 -2.01 5.95 -6.37
C VAL A 118 -2.68 7.05 -7.20
N CYS A 119 -3.07 6.73 -8.44
CA CYS A 119 -3.89 7.60 -9.25
C CYS A 119 -5.26 7.87 -8.60
N ASN A 120 -5.77 9.10 -8.72
CA ASN A 120 -7.09 9.47 -8.23
C ASN A 120 -8.22 8.83 -9.06
N ASN A 121 -7.96 8.49 -10.33
CA ASN A 121 -8.92 7.76 -11.16
C ASN A 121 -8.90 6.28 -10.76
N VAL A 122 -9.98 5.84 -10.12
CA VAL A 122 -10.22 4.47 -9.66
C VAL A 122 -10.19 3.41 -10.76
N LYS A 123 -10.31 3.79 -12.03
CA LYS A 123 -10.20 2.88 -13.18
C LYS A 123 -8.76 2.72 -13.68
N CYS A 124 -7.86 3.62 -13.27
CA CYS A 124 -6.48 3.68 -13.73
C CYS A 124 -5.57 2.71 -12.97
N ASN A 125 -5.82 2.52 -11.67
CA ASN A 125 -5.08 1.59 -10.79
C ASN A 125 -3.55 1.72 -10.81
N SER A 126 -3.01 2.85 -11.29
CA SER A 126 -1.58 3.06 -11.42
C SER A 126 -0.95 3.47 -10.10
N TYR A 127 0.21 2.88 -9.81
CA TYR A 127 1.03 3.16 -8.63
C TYR A 127 2.28 3.93 -9.04
N PHE A 128 2.77 4.76 -8.13
CA PHE A 128 3.97 5.54 -8.34
C PHE A 128 4.80 5.61 -7.07
N HIS A 129 6.13 5.49 -7.22
CA HIS A 129 7.03 6.08 -6.24
C HIS A 129 6.81 7.59 -6.21
N ILE A 130 6.78 8.17 -5.01
CA ILE A 130 6.61 9.62 -4.84
C ILE A 130 7.71 10.37 -5.60
N THR A 131 8.95 9.88 -5.56
CA THR A 131 10.09 10.47 -6.27
C THR A 131 9.91 10.45 -7.79
N CYS A 132 9.51 9.31 -8.37
CA CYS A 132 9.28 9.19 -9.81
C CYS A 132 8.17 10.12 -10.29
N LEU A 133 7.04 10.19 -9.56
CA LEU A 133 5.94 11.06 -9.95
C LEU A 133 6.26 12.54 -9.76
N ALA A 134 6.95 12.90 -8.67
CA ALA A 134 7.38 14.28 -8.44
C ALA A 134 8.33 14.77 -9.53
N GLN A 135 9.32 13.96 -9.92
CA GLN A 135 10.23 14.27 -11.03
C GLN A 135 9.48 14.40 -12.36
N TRP A 136 8.52 13.50 -12.62
CA TRP A 136 7.65 13.58 -13.81
C TRP A 136 6.88 14.89 -13.86
N PHE A 137 6.29 15.33 -12.74
CA PHE A 137 5.56 16.59 -12.70
C PHE A 137 6.48 17.81 -12.79
N GLN A 138 7.68 17.77 -12.22
CA GLN A 138 8.67 18.85 -12.30
C GLN A 138 9.22 19.07 -13.73
N ALA A 139 9.20 18.04 -14.58
CA ALA A 139 9.59 18.16 -15.99
C ALA A 139 8.59 18.94 -16.85
N VAL A 140 7.39 19.25 -16.33
CA VAL A 140 6.35 20.01 -17.02
C VAL A 140 6.25 21.42 -16.39
N PRO A 141 6.72 22.48 -17.07
CA PRO A 141 6.80 23.83 -16.49
C PRO A 141 5.45 24.44 -16.08
N THR A 142 4.34 23.96 -16.65
CA THR A 142 2.99 24.46 -16.38
C THR A 142 2.33 23.82 -15.15
N ASN A 143 2.97 22.84 -14.53
CA ASN A 143 2.42 22.19 -13.35
C ASN A 143 2.51 23.10 -12.12
N GLU A 144 1.42 23.16 -11.36
CA GLU A 144 1.30 24.02 -10.20
C GLU A 144 1.92 23.38 -8.95
N THR A 145 2.77 24.12 -8.26
CA THR A 145 3.33 23.73 -6.96
C THR A 145 2.70 24.56 -5.84
N SER A 146 2.33 23.92 -4.74
CA SER A 146 1.75 24.59 -3.57
C SER A 146 2.07 23.81 -2.29
N PHE A 147 2.56 24.48 -1.26
CA PHE A 147 2.80 23.91 0.09
C PHE A 147 3.37 22.47 0.10
N ASN A 148 4.51 22.25 -0.56
CA ASN A 148 5.19 20.94 -0.68
C ASN A 148 4.43 19.87 -1.47
N LEU A 149 3.43 20.27 -2.26
CA LEU A 149 2.74 19.43 -3.21
C LEU A 149 2.97 19.97 -4.62
N ILE A 150 2.98 19.07 -5.60
CA ILE A 150 2.94 19.39 -7.02
C ILE A 150 1.73 18.69 -7.64
N SER A 151 0.98 19.43 -8.44
CA SER A 151 -0.23 19.00 -9.13
C SER A 151 0.08 18.78 -10.60
N GLY A 152 -0.30 17.62 -11.14
CA GLY A 152 -0.05 17.28 -12.53
C GLY A 152 -0.96 16.16 -13.02
N ASP A 153 -0.96 15.95 -14.33
CA ASP A 153 -1.80 14.93 -14.96
C ASP A 153 -1.14 13.55 -14.89
N CYS A 154 -1.91 12.54 -14.51
CA CYS A 154 -1.46 11.16 -14.40
C CYS A 154 -0.78 10.68 -15.70
N PRO A 155 0.45 10.12 -15.65
CA PRO A 155 1.14 9.62 -16.84
C PRO A 155 0.35 8.54 -17.60
N CYS A 156 -0.54 7.82 -16.91
CA CYS A 156 -1.25 6.67 -17.45
C CYS A 156 -2.66 7.00 -17.98
N CYS A 157 -3.35 8.00 -17.41
CA CYS A 157 -4.75 8.29 -17.77
C CYS A 157 -5.12 9.77 -17.86
N GLY A 158 -4.18 10.69 -17.61
CA GLY A 158 -4.42 12.13 -17.66
C GLY A 158 -5.25 12.72 -16.50
N GLU A 159 -5.73 11.91 -15.56
CA GLU A 159 -6.48 12.42 -14.39
C GLU A 159 -5.56 13.27 -13.50
N ARG A 160 -6.10 14.34 -12.92
CA ARG A 160 -5.32 15.22 -12.04
C ARG A 160 -4.92 14.49 -10.75
N ILE A 161 -3.63 14.53 -10.40
CA ILE A 161 -3.06 13.93 -9.19
C ILE A 161 -2.24 14.98 -8.42
N LEU A 162 -2.34 14.94 -7.09
CA LEU A 162 -1.45 15.68 -6.18
C LEU A 162 -0.33 14.76 -5.68
N CYS A 163 0.93 15.17 -5.82
CA CYS A 163 2.10 14.43 -5.37
C CYS A 163 2.89 15.24 -4.33
N PRO A 164 3.30 14.65 -3.19
CA PRO A 164 4.23 15.29 -2.27
C PRO A 164 5.60 15.49 -2.92
N ILE A 165 6.18 16.68 -2.73
CA ILE A 165 7.55 16.98 -3.10
C ILE A 165 8.42 16.69 -1.87
N LYS A 166 9.37 15.75 -1.97
CA LYS A 166 10.44 15.65 -0.97
C LYS A 166 11.28 16.93 -1.08
N MET A 167 11.32 17.74 -0.02
CA MET A 167 12.34 18.79 0.09
C MET A 167 13.69 18.09 0.29
N SER A 168 14.64 18.36 -0.61
CA SER A 168 16.05 17.95 -0.49
C SER A 168 16.72 18.59 0.71
#